data_AF-A0A314ULJ5-F1
#
_entry.id   AF-A0A314ULJ5-F1
#
_cell.length_a   1.000
_cell.length_b   1.000
_cell.length_c   1.000
_cell.angle_alpha   90.00
_cell.angle_beta   90.00
_cell.angle_gamma   90.00
#
_symmetry.space_group_name_H-M   'P 1'
#
loop_
_entity.id
_entity.type
_entity.pdbx_description
1 polymer ?
#
loop_
_entity_poly.entity_id
_entity_poly.type
_entity_poly.pdbx_seq_one_letter_code
_entity_poly.pdbx_strand_id
1 'polypeptide(L)'
;MEQIAAAQGLGGVSTECASMLNNVLDVYLKRLIRSCVELVGARSTSEPKKNAAPKQQIQGKIINGMWPSNHLHMQSGSGPVEEQRPRCSISLLDFKVAMELNPQQLGEDWSLLLEKICMQAFEE
;
A
#
# COMPACT_ATOMS: atom_id res chain seq x y z
N MET A 1 -16.28 -13.05 -26.07
CA MET A 1 -16.69 -11.74 -26.61
C MET A 1 -17.54 -11.92 -27.88
N GLU A 2 -17.18 -12.84 -28.79
CA GLU A 2 -17.96 -13.17 -30.00
C GLU A 2 -19.46 -13.38 -29.75
N GLN A 3 -19.84 -14.25 -28.81
CA GLN A 3 -21.25 -14.53 -28.52
C GLN A 3 -22.02 -13.32 -27.98
N ILE A 4 -21.36 -12.43 -27.24
CA ILE A 4 -21.97 -11.20 -26.73
C ILE A 4 -22.16 -10.20 -27.87
N ALA A 5 -21.15 -10.04 -28.74
CA ALA A 5 -21.22 -9.20 -29.92
C ALA A 5 -22.34 -9.68 -30.87
N ALA A 6 -22.41 -10.99 -31.13
CA ALA A 6 -23.46 -11.60 -31.93
C ALA A 6 -24.86 -11.36 -31.35
N ALA A 7 -25.03 -11.47 -30.03
CA ALA A 7 -26.30 -11.18 -29.36
C ALA A 7 -26.71 -9.70 -29.46
N GLN A 8 -25.74 -8.79 -29.65
CA GLN A 8 -25.97 -7.37 -29.92
C GLN A 8 -26.11 -7.04 -31.42
N GLY A 9 -26.12 -8.04 -32.30
CA GLY A 9 -26.23 -7.86 -33.75
C GLY A 9 -24.93 -7.41 -34.43
N LEU A 10 -23.80 -7.48 -33.73
CA LEU A 10 -22.47 -7.21 -34.26
C LEU A 10 -21.85 -8.51 -34.80
N GLY A 11 -21.09 -8.43 -35.91
CA GLY A 11 -20.45 -9.59 -36.53
C GLY A 11 -18.93 -9.55 -36.41
N GLY A 12 -18.33 -10.62 -35.89
CA GLY A 12 -16.88 -10.78 -35.76
C GLY A 12 -16.27 -9.95 -34.65
N VAL A 13 -15.42 -10.56 -33.83
CA VAL A 13 -14.56 -9.87 -32.86
C VAL A 13 -13.10 -10.06 -33.25
N SER A 14 -12.41 -8.94 -33.44
CA SER A 14 -10.97 -8.93 -33.75
C SER A 14 -10.17 -9.55 -32.61
N THR A 15 -9.09 -10.27 -32.94
CA THR A 15 -8.22 -10.89 -31.93
C THR A 15 -7.48 -9.84 -31.09
N GLU A 16 -7.26 -8.64 -31.63
CA GLU A 16 -6.70 -7.48 -30.96
C GLU A 16 -7.55 -7.00 -29.77
N CYS A 17 -8.87 -7.25 -29.80
CA CYS A 17 -9.78 -6.89 -28.70
C CYS A 17 -9.39 -7.63 -27.41
N ALA A 18 -8.93 -8.88 -27.50
CA ALA A 18 -8.48 -9.64 -26.34
C ALA A 18 -7.21 -9.02 -25.73
N SER A 19 -6.25 -8.62 -26.58
CA SER A 19 -5.03 -7.96 -26.12
C SER A 19 -5.32 -6.62 -25.44
N MET A 20 -6.16 -5.79 -26.05
CA MET A 20 -6.56 -4.51 -25.47
C MET A 20 -7.26 -4.69 -24.12
N LEU A 21 -8.20 -5.64 -24.04
CA LEU A 21 -8.92 -5.92 -22.80
C LEU A 21 -7.97 -6.42 -21.70
N ASN A 22 -7.03 -7.30 -22.02
CA ASN A 22 -6.02 -7.77 -21.08
C ASN A 22 -5.14 -6.62 -20.56
N ASN A 23 -4.73 -5.70 -21.45
CA ASN A 23 -3.93 -4.54 -21.06
C ASN A 23 -4.71 -3.59 -20.16
N VAL A 24 -5.96 -3.28 -20.49
CA VAL A 24 -6.82 -2.43 -19.65
C VAL A 24 -7.10 -3.09 -18.31
N LEU A 25 -7.35 -4.40 -18.30
CA LEU A 25 -7.57 -5.16 -17.07
C LEU A 25 -6.32 -5.17 -16.18
N ASP A 26 -5.13 -5.34 -16.75
CA ASP A 26 -3.87 -5.27 -16.02
C ASP A 26 -3.67 -3.90 -15.37
N VAL A 27 -3.88 -2.81 -16.11
CA VAL A 27 -3.80 -1.44 -15.58
C VAL A 27 -4.83 -1.20 -14.47
N TYR A 28 -6.05 -1.69 -14.67
CA TYR A 28 -7.15 -1.60 -13.72
C TYR A 28 -6.81 -2.31 -12.40
N LEU A 29 -6.40 -3.58 -12.46
CA LEU A 29 -6.05 -4.38 -11.29
C LEU A 29 -4.83 -3.79 -10.56
N LYS A 30 -3.80 -3.36 -11.29
CA LYS A 30 -2.64 -2.67 -10.71
C LYS A 30 -3.04 -1.41 -9.95
N ARG A 31 -4.02 -0.65 -10.45
CA ARG A 31 -4.54 0.54 -9.77
C ARG A 31 -5.23 0.17 -8.45
N LEU A 32 -6.09 -0.85 -8.44
CA LEU A 32 -6.77 -1.28 -7.21
C LEU A 32 -5.79 -1.78 -6.15
N ILE A 33 -4.81 -2.61 -6.56
CA ILE A 33 -3.78 -3.14 -5.66
C ILE A 33 -2.92 -2.00 -5.09
N ARG A 34 -2.53 -1.03 -5.92
CA ARG A 34 -1.78 0.14 -5.48
C ARG A 34 -2.51 0.92 -4.37
N SER A 35 -3.83 1.15 -4.51
CA SER A 35 -4.62 1.80 -3.47
C SER A 35 -4.54 1.06 -2.12
N CYS A 36 -4.47 -0.27 -2.13
CA CYS A 36 -4.28 -1.08 -0.93
C CYS A 36 -2.86 -0.95 -0.36
N VAL A 37 -1.83 -0.98 -1.22
CA VAL A 37 -0.41 -0.81 -0.83
C VAL A 37 -0.16 0.56 -0.21
N GLU A 38 -0.76 1.60 -0.77
CA GLU A 38 -0.67 2.97 -0.27
C GLU A 38 -1.35 3.10 1.10
N LEU A 39 -2.54 2.51 1.27
CA LEU A 39 -3.26 2.48 2.54
C LEU A 39 -2.43 1.81 3.65
N VAL A 40 -1.89 0.61 3.39
CA VAL A 40 -1.07 -0.13 4.36
C VAL A 40 0.26 0.60 4.63
N GLY A 41 0.84 1.23 3.61
CA GLY A 41 2.02 2.06 3.74
C GLY A 41 1.82 3.28 4.65
N ALA A 42 0.70 3.97 4.51
CA ALA A 42 0.39 5.12 5.36
C ALA A 42 0.28 4.73 6.84
N ARG A 43 -0.29 3.55 7.13
CA ARG A 43 -0.40 3.00 8.49
C ARG A 43 0.98 2.76 9.12
N SER A 44 1.95 2.24 8.38
CA SER A 44 3.28 1.91 8.93
C SER A 44 4.20 3.12 9.14
N THR A 45 3.99 4.20 8.39
CA THR A 45 4.71 5.48 8.58
C THR A 45 4.18 6.32 9.74
N SER A 46 3.02 5.97 10.29
CA SER A 46 2.29 6.72 11.31
C SER A 46 2.63 6.29 12.75
N GLU A 47 3.81 5.75 13.01
CA GLU A 47 4.29 5.71 14.40
C GLU A 47 4.82 7.11 14.76
N PRO A 48 4.13 7.91 15.59
CA PRO A 48 4.70 9.13 16.09
C PRO A 48 5.93 8.73 16.91
N LYS A 49 7.13 9.05 16.39
CA LYS A 49 8.35 9.09 17.18
C LYS A 49 8.08 10.04 18.35
N LYS A 50 7.62 9.49 19.48
CA LYS A 50 7.38 10.20 20.73
C LYS A 50 8.70 10.86 21.12
N ASN A 51 8.76 12.17 20.91
CA ASN A 51 9.47 13.16 21.70
C ASN A 51 10.85 12.74 22.23
N ALA A 52 11.90 12.92 21.41
CA ALA A 52 13.20 13.23 21.98
C ALA A 52 13.13 14.67 22.52
N ALA A 53 12.74 14.82 23.77
CA ALA A 53 12.78 16.10 24.48
C ALA A 53 14.20 16.70 24.39
N PRO A 54 14.35 18.03 24.25
CA PRO A 54 15.66 18.65 24.38
C PRO A 54 16.07 18.57 25.85
N LYS A 55 17.00 17.67 26.18
CA LYS A 55 17.62 17.65 27.50
C LYS A 55 18.37 18.96 27.69
N GLN A 56 17.79 19.87 28.48
CA GLN A 56 18.53 20.91 29.17
C GLN A 56 19.58 20.22 30.05
N GLN A 57 20.84 20.32 29.64
CA GLN A 57 21.97 19.86 30.44
C GLN A 57 22.20 20.88 31.56
N ILE A 58 21.45 20.73 32.66
CA ILE A 58 21.78 21.36 33.93
C ILE A 58 23.06 20.69 34.43
N GLN A 59 24.11 21.50 34.64
CA GLN A 59 25.37 21.09 35.22
C GLN A 59 25.15 20.44 36.60
N GLY A 60 25.26 19.12 36.66
CA GLY A 60 25.43 18.36 37.89
C GLY A 60 26.85 17.78 37.93
N LYS A 61 27.67 18.25 38.87
CA LYS A 61 29.00 17.73 39.22
C LYS A 61 28.96 16.20 39.37
N ILE A 62 29.85 15.49 38.68
CA ILE A 62 30.21 14.10 39.00
C ILE A 62 31.58 14.13 39.69
N ILE A 63 31.61 13.67 40.93
CA ILE A 63 32.81 13.30 41.68
C ILE A 63 32.80 11.77 41.75
N ASN A 64 34.00 11.19 41.66
CA ASN A 64 34.33 9.77 41.62
C ASN A 64 34.30 9.12 40.21
N GLY A 65 35.50 8.93 39.68
CA GLY A 65 35.77 8.76 38.26
C GLY A 65 35.56 7.34 37.73
N MET A 66 34.92 7.25 36.57
CA MET A 66 35.28 6.36 35.48
C MET A 66 34.43 6.71 34.25
N TRP A 67 35.08 7.09 33.16
CA TRP A 67 34.47 7.28 31.84
C TRP A 67 34.75 6.01 31.02
N PRO A 68 33.75 5.26 30.53
CA PRO A 68 34.01 4.28 29.47
C PRO A 68 34.11 5.04 28.16
N SER A 69 35.31 5.49 27.83
CA SER A 69 35.64 6.11 26.55
C SER A 69 35.96 5.01 25.54
N ASN A 70 35.17 5.00 24.46
CA ASN A 70 35.55 4.67 23.08
C ASN A 70 35.79 3.20 22.72
N HIS A 71 34.88 2.64 21.90
CA HIS A 71 35.33 1.93 20.70
C HIS A 71 34.55 2.48 19.51
N LEU A 72 35.25 3.31 18.73
CA LEU A 72 34.80 3.72 17.41
C LEU A 72 34.86 2.49 16.50
N HIS A 73 33.73 2.10 15.93
CA HIS A 73 33.72 1.46 14.62
C HIS A 73 32.78 2.25 13.73
N MET A 74 33.39 3.23 13.06
CA MET A 74 32.84 3.94 11.94
C MET A 74 32.84 2.99 10.74
N GLN A 75 31.67 2.53 10.31
CA GLN A 75 31.48 2.23 8.89
C GLN A 75 30.38 3.14 8.36
N SER A 76 30.85 4.27 7.86
CA SER A 76 30.22 5.06 6.83
C SER A 76 29.93 4.14 5.64
N GLY A 77 28.66 3.95 5.35
CA GLY A 77 28.17 3.30 4.15
C GLY A 77 26.91 4.02 3.71
N SER A 78 27.06 5.18 3.09
CA SER A 78 26.02 5.81 2.29
C SER A 78 25.81 4.98 1.01
N GLY A 79 25.26 3.78 1.15
CA GLY A 79 24.51 3.15 0.08
C GLY A 79 23.07 3.67 0.14
N PRO A 80 22.29 3.64 -0.96
CA PRO A 80 20.86 3.83 -0.81
C PRO A 80 20.40 2.73 0.14
N VAL A 81 20.00 3.14 1.35
CA VAL A 81 19.17 2.28 2.18
C VAL A 81 17.92 2.16 1.33
N GLU A 82 17.85 1.11 0.51
CA GLU A 82 16.56 0.53 0.17
C GLU A 82 15.97 0.21 1.53
N GLU A 83 15.22 1.17 2.03
CA GLU A 83 14.33 1.04 3.16
C GLU A 83 13.59 -0.23 2.85
N GLN A 84 13.99 -1.31 3.53
CA GLN A 84 13.33 -2.60 3.44
C GLN A 84 11.96 -2.35 4.01
N ARG A 85 11.08 -1.79 3.16
CA ARG A 85 9.70 -1.53 3.45
C ARG A 85 9.21 -2.89 3.93
N PRO A 86 8.75 -2.98 5.20
CA PRO A 86 8.23 -4.24 5.70
C PRO A 86 7.28 -4.77 4.64
N ARG A 87 7.50 -6.01 4.20
CA ARG A 87 6.62 -6.67 3.23
C ARG A 87 5.27 -6.85 3.90
N CYS A 88 4.47 -5.81 3.94
CA CYS A 88 3.14 -5.87 4.49
C CYS A 88 2.27 -6.65 3.50
N SER A 89 1.68 -7.74 3.97
CA SER A 89 0.63 -8.44 3.24
C SER A 89 -0.62 -7.56 3.16
N ILE A 90 -1.31 -7.63 2.04
CA ILE A 90 -2.61 -6.98 1.84
C ILE A 90 -3.68 -7.97 2.27
N SER A 91 -4.59 -7.55 3.16
CA SER A 91 -5.78 -8.32 3.53
C SER A 91 -7.00 -7.91 2.72
N LEU A 92 -8.06 -8.73 2.74
CA LEU A 92 -9.36 -8.37 2.16
C LEU A 92 -9.95 -7.12 2.84
N LEU A 93 -9.66 -6.91 4.13
CA LEU A 93 -10.05 -5.70 4.84
C LEU A 93 -9.34 -4.45 4.29
N ASP A 94 -8.05 -4.54 3.98
CA ASP A 94 -7.32 -3.43 3.35
C ASP A 94 -7.90 -3.11 1.97
N PHE A 95 -8.29 -4.13 1.20
CA PHE A 95 -8.99 -3.95 -0.06
C PHE A 95 -10.35 -3.26 0.13
N LYS A 96 -11.18 -3.76 1.06
CA LYS A 96 -12.47 -3.16 1.38
C LYS A 96 -12.33 -1.69 1.74
N VAL A 97 -11.46 -1.36 2.69
CA VAL A 97 -11.25 0.03 3.14
C VAL A 97 -10.74 0.90 2.00
N ALA A 98 -9.80 0.41 1.18
CA ALA A 98 -9.33 1.16 0.02
C ALA A 98 -10.46 1.45 -0.99
N MET A 99 -11.38 0.51 -1.21
CA MET A 99 -12.54 0.71 -2.09
C MET A 99 -13.59 1.63 -1.45
N GLU A 100 -13.79 1.60 -0.13
CA GLU A 100 -14.68 2.53 0.58
C GLU A 100 -14.16 3.98 0.51
N LEU A 101 -12.84 4.18 0.55
CA LEU A 101 -12.22 5.51 0.47
C LEU A 101 -12.28 6.13 -0.94
N ASN A 102 -12.26 5.31 -1.99
CA ASN A 102 -12.37 5.78 -3.37
C ASN A 102 -13.14 4.79 -4.25
N PRO A 103 -14.48 4.73 -4.11
CA PRO A 103 -15.29 3.69 -4.75
C PRO A 103 -15.35 3.84 -6.27
N GLN A 104 -15.18 5.05 -6.80
CA GLN A 104 -15.19 5.31 -8.25
C GLN A 104 -14.12 4.50 -9.01
N GLN A 105 -13.08 4.00 -8.32
CA GLN A 105 -12.08 3.14 -8.94
C GLN A 105 -12.64 1.78 -9.37
N LEU A 106 -13.78 1.34 -8.82
CA LEU A 106 -14.48 0.10 -9.17
C LEU A 106 -15.25 0.17 -10.50
N GLY A 107 -15.40 1.36 -11.09
CA GLY A 107 -16.12 1.55 -12.35
C GLY A 107 -17.56 2.01 -12.14
N GLU A 108 -18.38 1.85 -13.17
CA GLU A 108 -19.76 2.38 -13.22
C GLU A 108 -20.66 1.83 -12.11
N ASP A 109 -20.62 0.51 -11.90
CA ASP A 109 -21.45 -0.19 -10.90
C ASP A 109 -20.81 -0.23 -9.50
N TRP A 110 -19.99 0.77 -9.16
CA TRP A 110 -19.22 0.76 -7.91
C TRP A 110 -20.08 0.56 -6.67
N SER A 111 -21.32 1.08 -6.63
CA SER A 111 -22.22 0.92 -5.48
C SER A 111 -22.55 -0.56 -5.23
N LEU A 112 -22.94 -1.29 -6.27
CA LEU A 112 -23.28 -2.72 -6.18
C LEU A 112 -22.03 -3.57 -5.90
N LEU A 113 -20.90 -3.21 -6.51
CA LEU A 113 -19.63 -3.91 -6.28
C LEU A 113 -19.16 -3.72 -4.83
N LEU A 114 -19.32 -2.52 -4.27
CA LEU A 114 -18.97 -2.24 -2.88
C LEU A 114 -19.86 -3.02 -1.91
N GLU A 115 -21.17 -3.13 -2.18
CA GLU A 115 -22.06 -3.99 -1.40
C GLU A 115 -21.57 -5.44 -1.36
N LYS A 116 -21.22 -6.02 -2.53
CA LYS A 116 -20.70 -7.38 -2.61
C LYS A 116 -19.39 -7.57 -1.84
N ILE A 117 -18.47 -6.61 -1.96
CA ILE A 117 -17.20 -6.62 -1.23
C ILE A 117 -17.45 -6.59 0.27
N CYS A 118 -18.35 -5.71 0.72
CA CYS A 118 -18.72 -5.59 2.12
C CYS A 118 -19.33 -6.88 2.66
N MET A 119 -20.20 -7.55 1.92
CA MET A 119 -20.79 -8.83 2.34
C MET A 119 -19.74 -9.95 2.45
N GLN A 120 -18.80 -10.00 1.51
CA GLN A 120 -17.82 -11.09 1.41
C GLN A 120 -16.66 -10.94 2.41
N ALA A 121 -16.34 -9.72 2.82
CA ALA A 121 -15.34 -9.46 3.86
C ALA A 121 -15.70 -9.99 5.26
N PHE A 122 -16.94 -10.45 5.48
CA PHE A 122 -17.38 -11.09 6.72
C PHE A 122 -17.27 -12.62 6.71
N GLU A 123 -16.91 -13.23 5.57
CA GLU A 123 -16.80 -14.69 5.41
C GLU A 123 -15.37 -15.24 5.60
N GLU A 124 -14.37 -14.37 5.76
CA GLU A 124 -12.98 -14.70 6.17
C GLU A 124 -12.77 -14.65 7.69
#